data_AF-A0A969I3F6-F1
#
_entry.id   AF-A0A969I3F6-F1
#
_cell.length_a   1.000
_cell.length_b   1.000
_cell.length_c   1.000
_cell.angle_alpha   90.00
_cell.angle_beta   90.00
_cell.angle_gamma   90.00
#
_symmetry.space_group_name_H-M   'P 1'
#
loop_
_entity.id
_entity.type
_entity.pdbx_description
1 polymer ?
#
loop_
_entity_poly.entity_id
_entity_poly.type
_entity_poly.pdbx_seq_one_letter_code
_entity_poly.pdbx_strand_id
1 'polypeptide(L)'
;MPENPDGTLRIRRVRALKLMRSDSPVFALSWMVMHPLDADSPFYGSEGEALLNSDMQIVVSMTGLDTTVSQTIHARHIYLAPDILPERRFVDVVTIDPQTGDRSIDYDDFHRILPLA
;
A
#
# COMPACT_ATOMS: atom_id res chain seq x y z
N MET A 1 25.08 -9.64 4.00
CA MET A 1 24.36 -8.75 4.93
C MET A 1 25.21 -7.50 5.05
N PRO A 2 24.70 -6.29 4.80
CA PRO A 2 25.49 -5.09 5.01
C PRO A 2 25.85 -4.96 6.50
N GLU A 3 27.12 -4.67 6.76
CA GLU A 3 27.66 -4.40 8.09
C GLU A 3 27.54 -2.92 8.40
N ASN A 4 27.29 -2.58 9.66
CA ASN A 4 27.35 -1.21 10.13
C ASN A 4 28.83 -0.74 10.14
N PRO A 5 29.11 0.57 10.12
CA PRO A 5 30.48 1.09 10.15
C PRO A 5 31.31 0.64 11.38
N ASP A 6 30.65 0.17 12.43
CA ASP A 6 31.23 -0.35 13.67
C ASP A 6 31.44 -1.89 13.67
N GLY A 7 31.19 -2.56 12.54
CA GLY A 7 31.32 -4.01 12.39
C GLY A 7 30.14 -4.81 12.93
N THR A 8 29.07 -4.16 13.41
CA THR A 8 27.86 -4.86 13.85
C THR A 8 26.97 -5.24 12.66
N LEU A 9 26.24 -6.35 12.79
CA LEU A 9 25.31 -6.80 11.75
C LEU A 9 24.09 -5.87 11.67
N ARG A 10 23.78 -5.37 10.47
CA ARG A 10 22.56 -4.60 10.23
C ARG A 10 21.34 -5.53 10.23
N ILE A 11 20.59 -5.51 11.33
CA ILE A 11 19.38 -6.33 11.49
C ILE A 11 18.18 -5.63 10.85
N ARG A 12 17.49 -6.32 9.93
CA ARG A 12 16.20 -5.86 9.41
C ARG A 12 15.14 -5.95 10.50
N ARG A 13 14.43 -4.84 10.74
CA ARG A 13 13.29 -4.79 11.67
C ARG A 13 11.99 -4.74 10.88
N VAL A 14 11.06 -5.61 11.23
CA VAL A 14 9.69 -5.56 10.72
C VAL A 14 8.87 -4.68 11.65
N ARG A 15 8.13 -3.72 11.09
CA ARG A 15 7.21 -2.85 11.82
C ARG A 15 5.85 -2.92 11.15
N ALA A 16 4.81 -3.17 11.93
CA ALA A 16 3.44 -3.11 11.43
C ALA A 16 3.05 -1.65 11.20
N LEU A 17 2.56 -1.34 10.00
CA LEU A 17 2.05 -0.01 9.68
C LEU A 17 0.58 0.07 10.09
N LYS A 18 0.23 1.12 10.84
CA LYS A 18 -1.17 1.39 11.22
C LYS A 18 -1.97 1.79 10.00
N LEU A 19 -2.99 1.03 9.62
CA LEU A 19 -3.85 1.37 8.49
C LEU A 19 -5.05 2.19 8.97
N MET A 20 -5.54 3.11 8.13
CA MET A 20 -6.82 3.80 8.39
C MET A 20 -7.98 2.81 8.44
N ARG A 21 -7.92 1.78 7.60
CA ARG A 21 -8.79 0.61 7.62
C ARG A 21 -7.93 -0.60 7.29
N SER A 22 -7.94 -1.62 8.16
CA SER A 22 -7.16 -2.85 8.01
C SER A 22 -7.98 -4.05 7.53
N ASP A 23 -9.30 -3.91 7.46
CA ASP A 23 -10.23 -4.95 7.06
C ASP A 23 -11.39 -4.37 6.24
N SER A 24 -11.95 -5.20 5.36
CA SER A 24 -13.19 -4.89 4.65
C SER A 24 -14.10 -6.11 4.74
N PRO A 25 -15.32 -6.00 5.30
CA PRO A 25 -16.24 -7.13 5.39
C PRO A 25 -16.61 -7.72 4.02
N VAL A 26 -16.59 -6.89 2.98
CA VAL A 26 -16.81 -7.28 1.59
C VAL A 26 -15.75 -6.61 0.73
N PHE A 27 -15.04 -7.40 -0.09
CA PHE A 27 -14.10 -6.91 -1.09
C PHE A 27 -14.62 -7.30 -2.48
N ALA A 28 -15.19 -6.33 -3.20
CA ALA A 28 -15.91 -6.59 -4.45
C ALA A 28 -15.20 -6.06 -5.70
N LEU A 29 -14.64 -4.84 -5.66
CA LEU A 29 -14.06 -4.17 -6.82
C LEU A 29 -12.63 -3.71 -6.55
N SER A 30 -12.43 -2.74 -5.67
CA SER A 30 -11.12 -2.27 -5.25
C SER A 30 -11.11 -1.77 -3.81
N TRP A 31 -9.91 -1.55 -3.28
CA TRP A 31 -9.70 -1.02 -1.95
C TRP A 31 -8.43 -0.18 -1.89
N MET A 32 -8.57 1.10 -1.54
CA MET A 32 -7.44 1.98 -1.27
C MET A 32 -6.97 1.80 0.17
N VAL A 33 -5.84 1.11 0.34
CA VAL A 33 -5.19 0.91 1.64
C VAL A 33 -4.31 2.13 1.94
N MET A 34 -4.47 2.70 3.14
CA MET A 34 -3.80 3.94 3.52
C MET A 34 -3.18 3.82 4.90
N HIS A 35 -1.90 4.22 5.02
CA HIS A 35 -1.18 4.40 6.27
C HIS A 35 -0.90 5.90 6.45
N PRO A 36 -1.43 6.56 7.50
CA PRO A 36 -1.11 7.95 7.77
C PRO A 36 0.34 8.09 8.23
N LEU A 37 1.00 9.15 7.78
CA LEU A 37 2.33 9.55 8.20
C LEU A 37 2.23 10.49 9.42
N ASP A 38 1.64 9.98 10.52
CA ASP A 38 1.57 10.71 11.79
C ASP A 38 2.78 10.39 12.69
N ALA A 39 2.85 10.97 13.89
CA ALA A 39 3.99 10.81 14.80
C ALA A 39 4.27 9.36 15.23
N ASP A 40 3.31 8.43 15.05
CA ASP A 40 3.49 7.01 15.34
C ASP A 40 4.05 6.23 14.12
N SER A 41 4.10 6.86 12.93
CA SER A 41 4.61 6.25 11.71
C SER A 41 6.13 6.09 11.77
N PRO A 42 6.69 4.93 11.35
CA PRO A 42 8.13 4.78 11.21
C PRO A 42 8.73 5.62 10.07
N PHE A 43 7.89 6.26 9.25
CA PHE A 43 8.31 7.13 8.17
C PHE A 43 8.15 8.62 8.50
N TYR A 44 7.59 8.95 9.66
CA TYR A 44 7.39 10.33 10.10
C TYR A 44 8.70 11.11 10.10
N GLY A 45 8.71 12.26 9.42
CA GLY A 45 9.89 13.13 9.32
C GLY A 45 11.06 12.52 8.54
N SER A 46 10.86 11.36 7.91
CA SER A 46 11.80 10.70 7.00
C SER A 46 11.32 10.80 5.55
N GLU A 47 10.37 11.69 5.27
CA GLU A 47 9.78 11.84 3.93
C GLU A 47 10.82 12.31 2.90
N GLY A 48 10.70 11.85 1.65
CA GLY A 48 11.55 12.28 0.54
C GLY A 48 12.77 11.39 0.27
N GLU A 49 13.87 11.99 -0.18
CA GLU A 49 15.02 11.26 -0.77
C GLU A 49 15.69 10.27 0.19
N ALA A 50 15.68 10.53 1.50
CA ALA A 50 16.28 9.62 2.48
C ALA A 50 15.56 8.27 2.54
N LEU A 51 14.22 8.27 2.42
CA LEU A 51 13.42 7.05 2.33
C LEU A 51 13.69 6.30 1.03
N LEU A 52 13.77 7.03 -0.09
CA LEU A 52 13.96 6.48 -1.43
C LEU A 52 15.34 5.84 -1.62
N ASN A 53 16.36 6.33 -0.90
CA ASN A 53 17.71 5.80 -0.92
C ASN A 53 17.96 4.69 0.14
N SER A 54 16.92 4.22 0.81
CA SER A 54 17.03 3.20 1.86
C SER A 54 16.77 1.78 1.35
N ASP A 55 17.19 0.76 2.11
CA ASP A 55 16.86 -0.66 1.86
C ASP A 55 15.45 -1.05 2.34
N MET A 56 14.54 -0.09 2.44
CA MET A 56 13.17 -0.29 2.92
C MET A 56 12.37 -1.19 1.98
N GLN A 57 11.48 -1.96 2.57
CA GLN A 57 10.47 -2.75 1.86
C GLN A 57 9.11 -2.58 2.56
N ILE A 58 8.05 -2.34 1.81
CA ILE A 58 6.67 -2.46 2.28
C ILE A 58 6.15 -3.82 1.85
N VAL A 59 5.83 -4.66 2.84
CA VAL A 59 5.20 -5.95 2.59
C VAL A 59 3.70 -5.81 2.82
N VAL A 60 2.92 -5.95 1.75
CA VAL A 60 1.46 -5.97 1.82
C VAL A 60 1.00 -7.41 1.82
N SER A 61 0.17 -7.77 2.80
CA SER A 61 -0.46 -9.08 2.91
C SER A 61 -1.95 -8.90 3.03
N MET A 62 -2.71 -9.63 2.22
CA MET A 62 -4.17 -9.66 2.25
C MET A 62 -4.63 -11.09 2.44
N THR A 63 -5.65 -11.28 3.27
CA THR A 63 -6.29 -12.57 3.49
C THR A 63 -7.79 -12.37 3.47
N GLY A 64 -8.53 -13.29 2.86
CA GLY A 64 -9.98 -13.20 2.75
C GLY A 64 -10.59 -14.56 2.49
N LEU A 65 -11.89 -14.69 2.74
CA LEU A 65 -12.67 -15.87 2.36
C LEU A 65 -13.18 -15.66 0.94
N ASP A 66 -12.76 -16.52 0.00
CA ASP A 66 -13.36 -16.59 -1.32
C ASP A 66 -14.63 -17.44 -1.24
N THR A 67 -15.78 -16.83 -1.53
CA THR A 67 -17.09 -17.50 -1.45
C THR A 67 -17.38 -18.44 -2.61
N THR A 68 -16.68 -18.28 -3.75
CA THR A 68 -16.83 -19.15 -4.93
C THR A 68 -16.29 -20.53 -4.64
N VAL A 69 -15.12 -20.59 -4.00
CA VAL A 69 -14.45 -21.86 -3.64
C VAL A 69 -14.60 -22.23 -2.16
N SER A 70 -15.16 -21.34 -1.35
CA SER A 70 -15.30 -21.50 0.12
C SER A 70 -13.96 -21.80 0.80
N GLN A 71 -12.92 -21.04 0.43
CA GLN A 71 -11.56 -21.19 0.97
C GLN A 71 -10.99 -19.85 1.40
N THR A 72 -10.15 -19.87 2.43
CA THR A 72 -9.32 -18.72 2.76
C THR A 72 -8.21 -18.59 1.73
N ILE A 73 -8.16 -17.43 1.06
CA ILE A 73 -7.12 -17.06 0.11
C ILE A 73 -6.15 -16.07 0.75
N HIS A 74 -4.89 -16.13 0.31
CA HIS A 74 -3.82 -15.24 0.75
C HIS A 74 -3.14 -14.64 -0.47
N ALA A 75 -2.91 -13.33 -0.45
CA ALA A 75 -2.15 -12.62 -1.47
C ALA A 75 -1.08 -11.77 -0.80
N ARG A 76 0.10 -11.69 -1.42
CA ARG A 76 1.23 -10.90 -0.91
C ARG A 76 1.87 -10.13 -2.05
N HIS A 77 2.20 -8.88 -1.78
CA HIS A 77 2.98 -8.04 -2.66
C HIS A 77 4.07 -7.32 -1.87
N ILE A 78 5.19 -6.99 -2.52
CA ILE A 78 6.29 -6.24 -1.93
C ILE A 78 6.55 -5.02 -2.80
N TYR A 79 6.53 -3.84 -2.18
CA TYR A 79 7.05 -2.61 -2.75
C TYR A 79 8.44 -2.33 -2.16
N LEU A 80 9.39 -2.00 -3.02
CA LEU A 80 10.73 -1.53 -2.65
C LEU A 80 10.75 0.01 -2.62
N ALA A 81 11.82 0.59 -2.07
CA ALA A 81 11.96 2.05 -2.00
C ALA A 81 11.74 2.77 -3.36
N PRO A 82 12.23 2.26 -4.52
CA PRO A 82 11.96 2.88 -5.82
C PRO A 82 10.49 2.83 -6.29
N ASP A 83 9.68 1.94 -5.72
CA ASP A 83 8.25 1.83 -6.05
C ASP A 83 7.40 2.87 -5.30
N ILE A 84 7.98 3.51 -4.27
CA ILE A 84 7.32 4.55 -3.49
C ILE A 84 7.52 5.89 -4.18
N LEU A 85 6.43 6.49 -4.64
CA LEU A 85 6.44 7.73 -5.39
C LEU A 85 5.82 8.85 -4.53
N PRO A 86 6.63 9.73 -3.93
CA PRO A 86 6.13 10.85 -3.13
C PRO A 86 5.32 11.82 -3.98
N GLU A 87 4.43 12.58 -3.33
CA GLU A 87 3.64 13.63 -4.00
C GLU A 87 2.87 13.11 -5.23
N ARG A 88 2.38 11.87 -5.15
CA ARG A 88 1.49 11.26 -6.15
C ARG A 88 0.16 10.84 -5.54
N ARG A 89 -0.87 10.80 -6.38
CA ARG A 89 -2.17 10.21 -6.08
C ARG A 89 -2.60 9.25 -7.18
N PHE A 90 -3.38 8.23 -6.84
CA PHE A 90 -4.06 7.40 -7.82
C PHE A 90 -5.16 8.20 -8.54
N VAL A 91 -5.42 7.84 -9.79
CA VAL A 91 -6.61 8.29 -10.52
C VAL A 91 -7.85 7.63 -9.91
N ASP A 92 -8.99 8.31 -9.95
CA ASP A 92 -10.25 7.69 -9.54
C ASP A 92 -10.70 6.71 -10.63
N VAL A 93 -10.89 5.46 -10.24
CA VAL A 93 -11.25 4.36 -11.13
C VAL A 93 -12.71 3.94 -10.98
N VAL A 94 -13.43 4.48 -9.99
CA VAL A 94 -14.81 4.08 -9.70
C VAL A 94 -15.77 5.11 -10.28
N THR A 95 -16.61 4.68 -11.21
CA THR A 95 -17.72 5.50 -11.71
C THR A 95 -19.03 4.97 -11.13
N ILE A 96 -19.92 5.88 -10.76
CA ILE A 96 -21.29 5.55 -10.34
C ILE A 96 -22.23 6.16 -11.36
N ASP A 97 -23.04 5.32 -12.01
CA ASP A 97 -24.10 5.81 -12.88
C ASP A 97 -25.13 6.60 -12.06
N PRO A 98 -25.39 7.88 -12.38
CA PRO A 98 -26.29 8.70 -11.57
C PRO A 98 -27.77 8.35 -11.73
N GLN A 99 -28.16 7.62 -12.79
CA GLN A 99 -29.54 7.20 -13.04
C GLN A 99 -29.83 5.82 -12.45
N THR A 100 -28.92 4.85 -12.63
CA THR A 100 -29.13 3.47 -12.17
C THR A 100 -28.50 3.19 -10.81
N GLY A 101 -27.48 3.95 -10.42
CA GLY A 101 -26.67 3.69 -9.22
C GLY A 101 -25.61 2.60 -9.42
N ASP A 102 -25.49 2.05 -10.63
CA ASP A 102 -24.54 0.99 -10.93
C ASP A 102 -23.09 1.49 -10.78
N ARG A 103 -22.25 0.62 -10.24
CA ARG A 103 -20.82 0.90 -10.04
C ARG A 103 -20.02 0.20 -11.11
N SER A 104 -19.21 0.94 -11.84
CA SER A 104 -18.20 0.40 -12.74
C SER A 104 -16.80 0.76 -12.24
N ILE A 105 -15.83 -0.09 -12.58
CA ILE A 105 -14.43 0.16 -12.32
C ILE A 105 -13.64 0.06 -13.63
N ASP A 106 -12.80 1.06 -13.88
CA ASP A 106 -11.86 1.04 -15.00
C ASP A 106 -10.50 0.51 -14.51
N TYR A 107 -10.18 -0.74 -14.89
CA TYR A 107 -8.91 -1.36 -14.52
C TYR A 107 -7.73 -0.91 -15.37
N ASP A 108 -7.94 -0.26 -16.52
CA ASP A 108 -6.85 0.27 -17.34
C ASP A 108 -6.13 1.41 -16.59
N ASP A 109 -6.88 2.18 -15.80
CA ASP A 109 -6.36 3.26 -14.96
C ASP A 109 -5.97 2.80 -13.53
N PHE A 110 -6.07 1.51 -13.19
CA PHE A 110 -5.82 1.02 -11.81
C PHE A 110 -4.42 1.38 -11.27
N HIS A 111 -3.41 1.32 -12.13
CA HIS A 111 -2.03 1.67 -11.77
C HIS A 111 -1.69 3.13 -12.08
N ARG A 112 -2.64 3.90 -12.62
CA ARG A 112 -2.38 5.26 -13.07
C ARG A 112 -2.30 6.21 -11.88
N ILE A 113 -1.24 7.01 -11.90
CA ILE A 113 -0.92 7.99 -10.88
C ILE A 113 -0.74 9.38 -11.50
N LEU A 114 -1.04 10.41 -10.72
CA LEU A 114 -0.87 11.81 -11.07
C LEU A 114 -0.05 12.53 -9.99
N PRO A 115 0.69 13.60 -10.33
CA PRO A 115 1.22 14.52 -9.32
C PRO A 115 0.11 15.05 -8.39
N LEU A 116 0.43 15.18 -7.09
CA LEU A 116 -0.28 16.08 -6.19
C LEU A 116 0.00 17.52 -6.63
N ALA A 117 -1.07 18.32 -6.75
CA ALA A 117 -1.03 19.71 -7.21
C ALA A 117 -0.90 20.68 -6.04
#